data_AF-A0A6G7ZCZ1-F1
#
_entry.id   AF-A0A6G7ZCZ1-F1
#
_cell.length_a   1.000
_cell.length_b   1.000
_cell.length_c   1.000
_cell.angle_alpha   90.00
_cell.angle_beta   90.00
_cell.angle_gamma   90.00
#
_symmetry.space_group_name_H-M   'P 1'
#
loop_
_entity.id
_entity.type
_entity.pdbx_description
1 polymer ?
#
loop_
_entity_poly.entity_id
_entity_poly.type
_entity_poly.pdbx_seq_one_letter_code
_entity_poly.pdbx_strand_id
1 'polypeptide(L)'
;MKRIIVFFIVAALLSGCSTKTPAEVPVEKIVETPKEPVQEPATKPEVTEPEVVEAPIEEPQEVPLETPVGLTQDEFVVQTFANYGFTAPERSQWQFDNQGPNKIAVIIKEPVQRGRPNISKLIFLWNGSAEQAEILHLSINNRVII
;
A
#
# COMPACT_ATOMS: atom_id res chain seq x y z
N MET A 1 36.95 -9.42 33.04
CA MET A 1 37.43 -8.22 32.33
C MET A 1 36.98 -8.10 30.86
N LYS A 2 36.54 -9.16 30.15
CA LYS A 2 36.04 -9.02 28.75
C LYS A 2 34.65 -8.36 28.60
N ARG A 3 33.78 -8.47 29.62
CA ARG A 3 32.40 -7.94 29.56
C ARG A 3 32.30 -6.42 29.70
N ILE A 4 33.30 -5.78 30.34
CA ILE A 4 33.30 -4.32 30.58
C ILE A 4 33.57 -3.55 29.28
N ILE A 5 34.42 -4.09 28.40
CA ILE A 5 34.78 -3.46 27.11
C ILE A 5 33.56 -3.37 26.19
N VAL A 6 32.66 -4.36 26.22
CA VAL A 6 31.45 -4.37 25.38
C VAL A 6 30.48 -3.25 25.78
N PHE A 7 30.31 -2.97 27.08
CA PHE A 7 29.46 -1.88 27.55
C PHE A 7 29.98 -0.49 27.12
N PHE A 8 31.30 -0.31 27.10
CA PHE A 8 31.90 0.95 26.64
C PHE A 8 31.72 1.18 25.13
N ILE A 9 31.78 0.12 24.32
CA ILE A 9 31.55 0.21 22.87
C ILE A 9 30.08 0.55 22.55
N VAL A 10 29.13 -0.04 23.28
CA VAL A 10 27.70 0.24 23.09
C VAL A 10 27.34 1.66 23.53
N ALA A 11 27.92 2.17 24.62
CA ALA A 11 27.70 3.55 25.07
C ALA A 11 28.25 4.60 24.07
N ALA A 12 29.39 4.31 23.43
CA ALA A 12 29.96 5.18 22.40
C ALA A 12 29.09 5.27 21.13
N LEU A 13 28.38 4.19 20.77
CA LEU A 13 27.49 4.15 19.60
C LEU A 13 26.16 4.93 19.80
N LEU A 14 25.71 5.10 21.04
CA LEU A 14 24.45 5.81 21.36
C LEU A 14 24.61 7.34 21.47
N SER A 15 25.84 7.85 21.43
CA SER A 15 26.14 9.28 21.63
C SER A 15 26.17 10.11 20.33
N GLY A 16 25.79 9.50 19.20
CA GLY A 16 26.11 9.99 17.85
C GLY A 16 25.00 10.70 17.06
N CYS A 17 23.81 10.95 17.60
CA CYS A 17 22.79 11.76 16.92
C CYS A 17 22.19 12.80 17.87
N SER A 18 22.98 13.82 18.17
CA SER A 18 22.48 15.06 18.75
C SER A 18 22.63 16.17 17.71
N THR A 19 21.67 17.10 17.75
CA THR A 19 21.47 18.32 16.94
C THR A 19 20.58 18.16 15.71
N LYS A 20 19.55 18.98 15.46
CA LYS A 20 18.92 20.11 16.16
C LYS A 20 17.57 20.35 15.45
N THR A 21 16.46 20.41 16.18
CA THR A 21 15.20 21.02 15.70
C THR A 21 15.22 22.51 16.04
N PRO A 22 15.02 23.38 15.04
CA PRO A 22 14.14 24.54 15.16
C PRO A 22 13.33 24.72 13.85
N ALA A 23 12.13 25.28 13.77
CA ALA A 23 11.32 26.05 14.67
C ALA A 23 9.85 25.92 14.24
N GLU A 24 9.01 26.10 15.24
CA GLU A 24 7.58 26.40 15.22
C GLU A 24 7.29 27.63 14.34
N VAL A 25 6.33 27.51 13.43
CA VAL A 25 5.67 28.67 12.80
C VAL A 25 4.23 28.67 13.30
N PRO A 26 3.84 29.61 14.17
CA PRO A 26 2.45 29.75 14.59
C PRO A 26 1.71 30.50 13.49
N VAL A 27 0.76 29.84 12.83
CA VAL A 27 -0.29 30.55 12.08
C VAL A 27 -1.45 30.76 13.02
N GLU A 28 -1.41 31.89 13.74
CA GLU A 28 -2.62 32.50 14.27
C GLU A 28 -3.54 32.86 13.10
N LYS A 29 -4.73 32.27 13.07
CA LYS A 29 -5.91 33.06 12.70
C LYS A 29 -7.13 32.59 13.48
N ILE A 30 -7.30 33.25 14.61
CA ILE A 30 -8.56 33.37 15.35
C ILE A 30 -9.53 34.13 14.44
N VAL A 31 -10.68 33.51 14.13
CA VAL A 31 -11.95 34.24 13.94
C VAL A 31 -13.04 33.38 14.58
N GLU A 32 -13.28 33.66 15.86
CA GLU A 32 -14.58 33.61 16.53
C GLU A 32 -15.68 34.26 15.64
N THR A 33 -16.98 33.99 15.68
CA THR A 33 -17.91 33.35 16.62
C THR A 33 -19.28 33.27 15.88
N PRO A 34 -20.26 32.55 16.44
CA PRO A 34 -21.48 32.07 15.80
C PRO A 34 -22.67 33.04 15.95
N LYS A 35 -23.73 32.80 15.17
CA LYS A 35 -25.09 33.26 15.49
C LYS A 35 -26.16 32.25 15.04
N GLU A 36 -26.61 31.43 15.98
CA GLU A 36 -28.02 31.07 16.19
C GLU A 36 -28.79 32.31 16.70
N PRO A 37 -30.09 32.24 17.07
CA PRO A 37 -31.27 31.56 16.51
C PRO A 37 -32.47 32.54 16.42
N VAL A 38 -33.59 32.20 15.76
CA VAL A 38 -34.90 32.85 16.04
C VAL A 38 -36.04 31.82 15.97
N GLN A 39 -36.87 31.87 17.01
CA GLN A 39 -37.97 30.98 17.40
C GLN A 39 -39.26 31.14 16.57
N GLU A 40 -40.00 30.02 16.46
CA GLU A 40 -41.45 29.73 16.46
C GLU A 40 -42.48 30.87 16.80
N PRO A 41 -43.83 30.74 16.60
CA PRO A 41 -44.64 29.50 16.68
C PRO A 41 -45.96 29.37 15.85
N ALA A 42 -46.58 28.19 16.03
CA ALA A 42 -48.02 27.88 16.10
C ALA A 42 -48.85 27.71 14.81
N THR A 43 -49.35 26.48 14.57
CA THR A 43 -50.75 26.08 14.88
C THR A 43 -51.01 24.63 14.42
N LYS A 44 -51.43 23.76 15.35
CA LYS A 44 -51.93 22.40 15.12
C LYS A 44 -53.38 22.48 14.57
N PRO A 45 -53.82 21.59 13.66
CA PRO A 45 -54.70 20.53 14.16
C PRO A 45 -54.40 19.14 13.59
N GLU A 46 -54.70 18.20 14.48
CA GLU A 46 -54.72 16.75 14.44
C GLU A 46 -55.44 16.14 13.22
N VAL A 47 -54.77 15.25 12.49
CA VAL A 47 -55.40 14.28 11.57
C VAL A 47 -54.60 12.96 11.62
N THR A 48 -55.24 11.96 12.23
CA THR A 48 -55.18 10.51 12.03
C THR A 48 -53.89 9.89 11.44
N GLU A 49 -53.18 9.12 12.27
CA GLU A 49 -52.14 8.15 11.87
C GLU A 49 -52.69 7.10 10.88
N PRO A 50 -51.96 6.80 9.80
CA PRO A 50 -51.95 5.48 9.21
C PRO A 50 -50.67 4.74 9.63
N GLU A 51 -50.90 3.59 10.24
CA GLU A 51 -49.96 2.53 10.61
C GLU A 51 -48.78 2.37 9.62
N VAL A 52 -47.57 2.68 10.11
CA VAL A 52 -46.31 2.47 9.40
C VAL A 52 -46.03 0.98 9.34
N VAL A 53 -46.28 0.36 8.19
CA VAL A 53 -45.65 -0.93 7.86
C VAL A 53 -44.29 -0.59 7.25
N GLU A 54 -43.25 -0.57 8.08
CA GLU A 54 -41.86 -0.51 7.62
C GLU A 54 -41.60 -1.72 6.72
N ALA A 55 -41.51 -1.49 5.41
CA ALA A 55 -40.90 -2.45 4.51
C ALA A 55 -39.45 -2.65 4.98
N PRO A 56 -38.97 -3.90 5.17
CA PRO A 56 -37.59 -4.15 5.57
C PRO A 56 -36.63 -3.48 4.59
N ILE A 57 -35.76 -2.63 5.13
CA ILE A 57 -34.64 -1.99 4.44
C ILE A 57 -33.68 -3.11 4.01
N GLU A 58 -33.77 -3.55 2.75
CA GLU A 58 -32.65 -4.25 2.11
C GLU A 58 -31.64 -3.19 1.65
N GLU A 59 -30.76 -2.78 2.55
CA GLU A 59 -29.41 -2.38 2.14
C GLU A 59 -28.57 -3.67 2.08
N PRO A 60 -28.04 -3.98 0.89
CA PRO A 60 -26.59 -4.01 0.81
C PRO A 60 -26.13 -3.01 -0.26
N GLN A 61 -25.62 -1.86 0.19
CA GLN A 61 -24.55 -1.23 -0.55
C GLN A 61 -23.29 -2.07 -0.35
N GLU A 62 -22.89 -2.83 -1.36
CA GLU A 62 -21.49 -3.14 -1.59
C GLU A 62 -21.16 -3.03 -3.08
N VAL A 63 -20.62 -1.84 -3.39
CA VAL A 63 -19.53 -1.53 -4.33
C VAL A 63 -19.76 -1.90 -5.80
N PRO A 64 -19.75 -0.92 -6.74
CA PRO A 64 -19.41 -1.24 -8.11
C PRO A 64 -18.05 -1.94 -8.06
N LEU A 65 -17.97 -3.21 -8.46
CA LEU A 65 -16.69 -3.81 -8.84
C LEU A 65 -16.21 -2.98 -10.03
N GLU A 66 -15.52 -1.87 -9.74
CA GLU A 66 -14.67 -1.21 -10.70
C GLU A 66 -13.67 -2.28 -11.12
N THR A 67 -13.95 -2.89 -12.26
CA THR A 67 -12.98 -3.72 -12.95
C THR A 67 -11.82 -2.77 -13.22
N PRO A 68 -10.62 -2.98 -12.64
CA PRO A 68 -9.53 -2.05 -12.91
C PRO A 68 -9.32 -2.07 -14.42
N VAL A 69 -9.55 -0.92 -15.06
CA VAL A 69 -9.18 -0.69 -16.45
C VAL A 69 -7.67 -0.54 -16.44
N GLY A 70 -6.97 -1.68 -16.36
CA GLY A 70 -5.55 -1.74 -16.14
C GLY A 70 -5.10 -3.20 -16.08
N LEU A 71 -3.82 -3.42 -16.34
CA LEU A 71 -3.25 -4.77 -16.27
C LEU A 71 -3.42 -5.32 -14.85
N THR A 72 -3.85 -6.57 -14.75
CA THR A 72 -3.76 -7.32 -13.49
C THR A 72 -2.31 -7.40 -13.01
N GLN A 73 -2.10 -7.71 -11.74
CA GLN A 73 -0.75 -7.84 -11.19
C GLN A 73 0.07 -8.89 -11.95
N ASP A 74 -0.55 -10.01 -12.33
CA ASP A 74 0.13 -11.08 -13.08
C ASP A 74 0.50 -10.59 -14.50
N GLU A 75 -0.42 -9.91 -15.19
CA GLU A 75 -0.14 -9.31 -16.51
C GLU A 75 0.96 -8.24 -16.44
N PHE A 76 0.96 -7.41 -15.39
CA PHE A 76 2.02 -6.44 -15.14
C PHE A 76 3.38 -7.13 -15.01
N VAL A 77 3.45 -8.26 -14.29
CA VAL A 77 4.70 -9.04 -14.15
C VAL A 77 5.13 -9.62 -15.50
N VAL A 78 4.22 -10.25 -16.26
CA VAL A 78 4.55 -10.80 -17.60
C VAL A 78 5.07 -9.69 -18.50
N GLN A 79 4.34 -8.58 -18.58
CA GLN A 79 4.69 -7.47 -19.45
C GLN A 79 5.99 -6.80 -19.03
N THR A 80 6.22 -6.64 -17.73
CA THR A 80 7.49 -6.11 -17.22
C THR A 80 8.65 -6.98 -17.68
N PHE A 81 8.59 -8.29 -17.49
CA PHE A 81 9.64 -9.18 -17.98
C PHE A 81 9.80 -9.13 -19.51
N ALA A 82 8.69 -9.09 -20.26
CA ALA A 82 8.70 -9.03 -21.72
C ALA A 82 9.36 -7.75 -22.25
N ASN A 83 9.13 -6.61 -21.58
CA ASN A 83 9.77 -5.33 -21.91
C ASN A 83 11.32 -5.39 -21.83
N TYR A 84 11.86 -6.35 -21.07
CA TYR A 84 13.31 -6.60 -20.95
C TYR A 84 13.76 -7.88 -21.66
N GLY A 85 12.97 -8.41 -22.59
CA GLY A 85 13.34 -9.54 -23.44
C GLY A 85 13.30 -10.90 -22.75
N PHE A 86 12.59 -11.03 -21.62
CA PHE A 86 12.38 -12.31 -20.95
C PHE A 86 10.91 -12.72 -21.05
N THR A 87 10.66 -13.90 -21.60
CA THR A 87 9.33 -14.50 -21.60
C THR A 87 9.12 -15.24 -20.29
N ALA A 88 8.30 -14.68 -19.40
CA ALA A 88 7.96 -15.35 -18.15
C ALA A 88 7.26 -16.70 -18.45
N PRO A 89 7.62 -17.79 -17.75
CA PRO A 89 6.99 -19.09 -17.92
C PRO A 89 5.58 -19.08 -17.30
N GLU A 90 4.93 -20.24 -17.27
CA GLU A 90 3.63 -20.38 -16.62
C GLU A 90 3.65 -19.92 -15.15
N ARG A 91 2.53 -19.32 -14.73
CA ARG A 91 2.33 -18.74 -13.39
C ARG A 91 2.60 -19.71 -12.24
N SER A 92 2.45 -21.01 -12.48
CA SER A 92 2.73 -22.11 -11.55
C SER A 92 4.22 -22.21 -11.17
N GLN A 93 5.11 -21.70 -12.01
CA GLN A 93 6.56 -21.72 -11.79
C GLN A 93 7.08 -20.49 -11.04
N TRP A 94 6.19 -19.53 -10.75
CA TRP A 94 6.55 -18.29 -10.11
C TRP A 94 6.41 -18.43 -8.59
N GLN A 95 7.42 -17.97 -7.87
CA GLN A 95 7.36 -17.84 -6.43
C GLN A 95 7.07 -16.38 -6.06
N PHE A 96 5.94 -16.14 -5.39
CA PHE A 96 5.57 -14.84 -4.86
C PHE A 96 6.00 -14.75 -3.40
N ASP A 97 6.67 -13.66 -3.07
CA ASP A 97 7.12 -13.35 -1.72
C ASP A 97 6.64 -11.93 -1.38
N ASN A 98 5.74 -11.84 -0.39
CA ASN A 98 5.20 -10.57 0.08
C ASN A 98 6.16 -10.01 1.15
N GLN A 99 6.86 -8.92 0.82
CA GLN A 99 7.94 -8.34 1.61
C GLN A 99 7.51 -7.09 2.41
N GLY A 100 6.22 -6.78 2.44
CA GLY A 100 5.65 -5.62 3.11
C GLY A 100 4.31 -5.20 2.48
N PRO A 101 3.62 -4.19 3.03
CA PRO A 101 2.22 -3.89 2.71
C PRO A 101 1.88 -3.89 1.23
N ASN A 102 2.73 -3.25 0.41
CA ASN A 102 2.58 -3.19 -1.04
C ASN A 102 3.79 -3.77 -1.77
N LYS A 103 4.76 -4.36 -1.07
CA LYS A 103 6.04 -4.77 -1.67
C LYS A 103 6.00 -6.25 -2.02
N ILE A 104 6.09 -6.55 -3.31
CA ILE A 104 5.98 -7.91 -3.82
C ILE A 104 7.27 -8.26 -4.55
N ALA A 105 7.80 -9.45 -4.28
CA ALA A 105 8.87 -10.06 -5.05
C ALA A 105 8.33 -11.27 -5.80
N VAL A 106 8.57 -11.30 -7.11
CA VAL A 106 8.33 -12.45 -7.98
C VAL A 106 9.66 -13.05 -8.36
N ILE A 107 9.82 -14.35 -8.12
CA ILE A 107 11.04 -15.10 -8.38
C ILE A 107 10.70 -16.26 -9.31
N ILE A 108 11.39 -16.33 -10.43
CA ILE A 108 11.29 -17.41 -11.41
C ILE A 108 12.64 -18.12 -11.42
N LYS A 109 12.63 -19.42 -11.09
CA LYS A 109 13.83 -20.27 -11.05
C LYS A 109 13.77 -21.24 -12.22
N GLU A 110 14.68 -21.11 -13.16
CA GLU A 110 14.78 -22.07 -14.25
C GLU A 110 15.34 -23.41 -13.75
N PRO A 111 14.88 -24.55 -14.31
CA PRO A 111 15.39 -25.86 -13.94
C PRO A 111 16.89 -25.98 -14.25
N VAL A 112 17.65 -26.49 -13.28
CA VAL A 112 19.10 -26.65 -13.39
C VAL A 112 19.40 -27.88 -14.26
N GLN A 113 20.01 -27.68 -15.43
CA GLN A 113 20.60 -28.81 -16.17
C GLN A 113 22.00 -29.16 -15.64
N ARG A 114 22.85 -28.16 -15.39
CA ARG A 114 24.14 -28.25 -14.66
C ARG A 114 24.50 -26.90 -14.05
N GLY A 115 25.11 -26.88 -12.87
CA GLY A 115 25.63 -25.66 -12.24
C GLY A 115 24.62 -24.93 -11.35
N ARG A 116 24.70 -23.60 -11.29
CA ARG A 116 23.77 -22.76 -10.52
C ARG A 116 22.50 -22.50 -11.34
N PRO A 117 21.31 -22.45 -10.71
CA PRO A 117 20.08 -22.07 -11.42
C PRO A 117 20.18 -20.64 -11.95
N ASN A 118 19.57 -20.42 -13.11
CA ASN A 118 19.21 -19.07 -13.54
C ASN A 118 17.98 -18.63 -12.76
N ILE A 119 18.06 -17.44 -12.17
CA ILE A 119 17.00 -16.85 -11.40
C ILE A 119 16.68 -15.49 -12.02
N SER A 120 15.42 -15.30 -12.37
CA SER A 120 14.86 -14.01 -12.74
C SER A 120 14.02 -13.52 -11.57
N LYS A 121 14.20 -12.26 -11.18
CA LYS A 121 13.55 -11.67 -10.01
C LYS A 121 13.04 -10.27 -10.33
N LEU A 122 11.79 -10.03 -10.03
CA LEU A 122 11.16 -8.72 -10.09
C LEU A 122 10.69 -8.33 -8.68
N ILE A 123 11.07 -7.16 -8.20
CA ILE A 123 10.57 -6.60 -6.94
C ILE A 123 9.92 -5.26 -7.27
N PHE A 124 8.69 -5.07 -6.82
CA PHE A 124 7.91 -3.88 -7.12
C PHE A 124 6.97 -3.52 -5.97
N LEU A 125 6.56 -2.25 -5.93
CA LEU A 125 5.45 -1.78 -5.13
C LEU A 125 4.17 -1.92 -5.96
N TRP A 126 3.17 -2.63 -5.44
CA TRP A 126 1.85 -2.78 -6.04
C TRP A 126 0.82 -1.96 -5.26
N ASN A 127 0.36 -0.86 -5.84
CA ASN A 127 -0.58 0.06 -5.21
C ASN A 127 -2.01 -0.08 -5.78
N GLY A 128 -2.39 -1.30 -6.18
CA GLY A 128 -3.74 -1.60 -6.68
C GLY A 128 -3.91 -1.55 -8.20
N SER A 129 -2.99 -0.93 -8.95
CA SER A 129 -2.97 -0.98 -10.41
C SER A 129 -1.55 -0.94 -10.99
N ALA A 130 -1.41 -1.29 -12.27
CA ALA A 130 -0.14 -1.30 -12.99
C ALA A 130 0.43 0.10 -13.21
N GLU A 131 -0.43 1.12 -13.38
CA GLU A 131 -0.05 2.52 -13.58
C GLU A 131 0.55 3.13 -12.31
N GLN A 132 0.18 2.60 -11.15
CA GLN A 132 0.67 3.03 -9.84
C GLN A 132 1.78 2.10 -9.31
N ALA A 133 2.17 1.09 -10.08
CA ALA A 133 3.21 0.17 -9.69
C ALA A 133 4.61 0.78 -9.90
N GLU A 134 5.51 0.56 -8.93
CA GLU A 134 6.88 1.06 -8.99
C GLU A 134 7.85 -0.13 -8.98
N ILE A 135 8.68 -0.26 -10.01
CA ILE A 135 9.71 -1.30 -10.08
C ILE A 135 10.90 -0.88 -9.22
N LEU A 136 11.18 -1.67 -8.18
CA LEU A 136 12.29 -1.44 -7.26
C LEU A 136 13.55 -2.23 -7.64
N HIS A 137 13.38 -3.39 -8.26
CA HIS A 137 14.48 -4.23 -8.68
C HIS A 137 14.06 -5.15 -9.83
N LEU A 138 14.94 -5.33 -10.81
CA LEU A 138 14.77 -6.32 -11.85
C LEU A 138 16.09 -7.04 -12.09
N SER A 139 16.04 -8.37 -12.09
CA SER A 139 17.12 -9.21 -12.59
C SER A 139 16.57 -10.31 -13.50
N ILE A 140 17.30 -10.61 -14.56
CA ILE A 140 16.99 -11.69 -15.51
C ILE A 140 18.21 -12.59 -15.58
N ASN A 141 18.03 -13.91 -15.41
CA ASN A 141 19.10 -14.90 -15.48
C ASN A 141 20.33 -14.53 -14.63
N ASN A 142 20.09 -14.18 -13.37
CA ASN A 142 21.09 -13.74 -12.39
C ASN A 142 21.80 -12.40 -12.71
N ARG A 143 21.34 -11.66 -13.74
CA ARG A 143 21.89 -10.35 -14.11
C ARG A 143 20.93 -9.24 -13.68
N VAL A 144 21.42 -8.31 -12.86
CA VAL A 144 20.66 -7.12 -12.45
C VAL A 144 20.54 -6.14 -13.62
N ILE A 145 19.35 -5.58 -13.78
CA ILE A 145 18.98 -4.63 -14.83
C ILE A 145 18.58 -3.30 -14.20
N ILE A 146 17.75 -3.36 -13.15
CA ILE A 146 17.33 -2.23 -12.29
C ILE A 146 17.77 -2.52 -10.86
#